data_AF-A0A1U7NR40-F1
#
_entry.id   AF-A0A1U7NR40-F1
#
_cell.length_a   1.000
_cell.length_b   1.000
_cell.length_c   1.000
_cell.angle_alpha   90.00
_cell.angle_beta   90.00
_cell.angle_gamma   90.00
#
_symmetry.space_group_name_H-M   'P 1'
#
loop_
_entity.id
_entity.type
_entity.pdbx_description
1 polymer ?
#
loop_
_entity_poly.entity_id
_entity_poly.type
_entity_poly.pdbx_seq_one_letter_code
_entity_poly.pdbx_strand_id
1 'polypeptide(L)'
;MNPFEIAARWKDQIPATTAHLLEPYVNHGSSVLSGFLLHLLSGDASRAACSADAENRDALGAILAMVAQDFPLECYGRPEAVQQWQGLKHAPPFEVPDSWTATVEELRREGPQYGELERDKQSAAGTVH
;
A
#
# COMPACT_ATOMS: atom_id res chain seq x y z
N MET A 1 -2.11 5.65 18.31
CA MET A 1 -2.62 4.68 17.32
C MET A 1 -1.54 4.56 16.27
N ASN A 2 -1.10 3.35 15.94
CA ASN A 2 -0.09 3.18 14.90
C ASN A 2 -0.76 3.38 13.54
N PRO A 3 -0.15 4.12 12.60
CA PRO A 3 -0.77 4.44 11.32
C PRO A 3 -0.90 3.22 10.40
N PHE A 4 -0.08 2.18 10.61
CA PHE A 4 -0.18 0.89 9.95
C PHE A 4 -0.38 -0.24 10.96
N GLU A 5 -1.33 -1.12 10.63
CA GLU A 5 -1.56 -2.41 11.28
C GLU A 5 -1.77 -3.45 10.20
N ILE A 6 -1.25 -4.65 10.40
CA ILE A 6 -1.45 -5.75 9.46
C ILE A 6 -2.94 -6.12 9.47
N ALA A 7 -3.54 -6.16 8.28
CA ALA A 7 -4.96 -6.48 8.14
C ALA A 7 -5.28 -7.85 8.73
N ALA A 8 -6.45 -7.97 9.37
CA ALA A 8 -6.88 -9.21 10.04
C ALA A 8 -6.79 -10.46 9.14
N ARG A 9 -7.03 -10.31 7.83
CA ARG A 9 -6.93 -11.39 6.84
C ARG A 9 -5.57 -12.08 6.79
N TRP A 10 -4.49 -11.38 7.18
CA TRP A 10 -3.13 -11.92 7.17
C TRP A 10 -2.69 -12.48 8.52
N LYS A 11 -3.32 -12.06 9.62
CA LYS A 11 -2.87 -12.41 10.99
C LYS A 11 -2.86 -13.91 11.26
N ASP A 12 -3.78 -14.66 10.62
CA ASP A 12 -3.85 -16.11 10.74
C ASP A 12 -2.97 -16.85 9.71
N GLN A 13 -2.36 -16.13 8.76
CA GLN A 13 -1.59 -16.70 7.64
C GLN A 13 -0.08 -16.46 7.76
N ILE A 14 0.36 -15.58 8.67
CA ILE A 14 1.76 -15.27 8.89
C ILE A 14 2.16 -15.51 10.35
N PRO A 15 3.42 -15.85 10.63
CA PRO A 15 3.89 -16.01 12.00
C PRO A 15 3.71 -14.72 12.81
N ALA A 16 3.25 -14.85 14.05
CA ALA A 16 3.01 -13.70 14.93
C ALA A 16 4.29 -12.87 15.17
N THR A 17 5.45 -13.53 15.27
CA THR A 17 6.77 -12.89 15.39
C THR A 17 7.07 -11.99 14.18
N THR A 18 6.72 -12.45 12.98
CA THR A 18 6.93 -11.71 11.72
C THR A 18 6.03 -10.48 11.67
N ALA A 19 4.75 -10.63 12.04
CA ALA A 19 3.84 -9.51 12.18
C ALA A 19 4.36 -8.46 13.18
N HIS A 20 4.82 -8.93 14.34
CA HIS A 20 5.34 -8.07 15.41
C HIS A 20 6.60 -7.29 15.05
N LEU A 21 7.41 -7.77 14.10
CA LEU A 21 8.61 -7.06 13.62
C LEU A 21 8.30 -6.10 12.47
N LEU A 22 7.38 -6.49 11.59
CA LEU A 22 7.03 -5.70 10.41
C LEU A 22 6.21 -4.46 10.76
N GLU A 23 5.24 -4.55 11.67
CA GLU A 23 4.43 -3.39 12.04
C GLU A 23 5.28 -2.22 12.59
N PRO A 24 6.19 -2.41 13.58
CA PRO A 24 7.06 -1.34 14.04
C PRO A 24 8.00 -0.82 12.95
N TYR A 25 8.49 -1.70 12.07
CA TYR A 25 9.35 -1.30 10.96
C TYR A 25 8.61 -0.34 10.01
N VAL A 26 7.42 -0.72 9.55
CA VAL A 26 6.63 0.10 8.63
C VAL A 26 6.23 1.43 9.27
N ASN A 27 5.96 1.44 10.58
CA ASN A 27 5.56 2.63 11.30
C ASN A 27 6.72 3.57 11.66
N HIS A 28 7.94 3.06 11.89
CA HIS A 28 9.03 3.85 12.48
C HIS A 28 10.36 3.82 11.70
N GLY A 29 10.53 2.95 10.70
CA GLY A 29 11.67 2.98 9.78
C GLY A 29 13.01 2.47 10.31
N SER A 30 13.17 2.30 11.62
CA SER A 30 14.49 2.07 12.24
C SER A 30 14.49 0.87 13.19
N SER A 31 13.81 -0.21 12.83
CA SER A 31 13.88 -1.47 13.61
C SER A 31 14.97 -2.39 13.08
N VAL A 32 15.58 -3.15 13.99
CA VAL A 32 16.53 -4.21 13.63
C VAL A 32 15.75 -5.33 12.98
N LEU A 33 15.85 -5.45 11.66
CA LEU A 33 15.28 -6.54 10.90
C LEU A 33 16.15 -7.79 11.00
N SER A 34 15.52 -8.96 11.05
CA SER A 34 16.22 -10.22 10.84
C SER A 34 16.74 -10.31 9.40
N GLY A 35 17.74 -11.17 9.15
CA GLY A 35 18.27 -11.40 7.80
C GLY A 35 17.17 -11.82 6.80
N PHE A 36 16.22 -12.65 7.25
CA PHE A 36 15.03 -13.01 6.49
C PHE A 36 14.22 -11.78 6.05
N LEU A 37 13.82 -10.93 7.02
CA LEU A 37 12.98 -9.76 6.74
C LEU A 37 13.70 -8.70 5.90
N LEU A 38 15.00 -8.52 6.12
CA LEU A 38 15.81 -7.61 5.31
C LEU A 38 15.83 -8.07 3.85
N HIS A 39 16.08 -9.36 3.59
CA HIS A 39 16.07 -9.89 2.22
C HIS A 39 14.68 -9.81 1.58
N LEU A 40 13.64 -10.15 2.34
CA LEU A 40 12.24 -10.07 1.91
C LEU A 40 11.88 -8.65 1.46
N LEU A 41 12.08 -7.66 2.34
CA LEU A 41 11.74 -6.27 2.05
C LEU A 41 12.65 -5.66 0.99
N SER A 42 13.88 -6.17 0.83
CA SER A 42 14.78 -5.78 -0.25
C SER A 42 14.48 -6.45 -1.59
N GLY A 43 13.32 -7.09 -1.75
CA GLY A 43 12.91 -7.74 -3.00
C GLY A 43 13.69 -9.00 -3.37
N ASP A 44 14.56 -9.51 -2.49
CA ASP A 44 15.34 -10.74 -2.72
C ASP A 44 14.63 -11.94 -2.08
N ALA A 45 13.54 -12.37 -2.74
CA ALA A 45 12.72 -13.49 -2.27
C ALA A 45 13.52 -14.81 -2.18
N SER A 46 14.52 -15.00 -3.05
CA SER A 46 15.38 -16.18 -3.05
C SER A 46 16.24 -16.26 -1.80
N ARG A 47 16.94 -15.17 -1.43
CA ARG A 47 17.72 -15.14 -0.18
C ARG A 47 16.85 -15.14 1.07
N ALA A 48 15.66 -14.54 0.98
CA ALA A 48 14.68 -14.63 2.05
C ALA A 48 14.30 -16.09 2.32
N ALA A 49 13.96 -16.86 1.27
CA ALA A 49 13.63 -18.29 1.39
C ALA A 49 14.78 -19.11 2.00
N CYS A 50 16.03 -18.82 1.63
CA CYS A 50 17.20 -19.50 2.19
C CYS A 50 17.43 -19.17 3.68
N SER A 51 17.09 -17.96 4.10
CA SER A 51 17.32 -17.46 5.47
C SER A 51 16.12 -17.63 6.40
N ALA A 52 14.97 -18.08 5.88
CA ALA A 52 13.76 -18.29 6.65
C ALA A 52 13.87 -19.50 7.58
N ASP A 53 13.36 -19.38 8.80
CA ASP A 53 13.02 -20.55 9.63
C ASP A 53 11.85 -21.34 9.02
N ALA A 54 11.47 -22.46 9.66
CA ALA A 54 10.41 -23.32 9.13
C ALA A 54 9.07 -22.59 8.99
N GLU A 55 8.65 -21.85 10.02
CA GLU A 55 7.37 -21.14 10.03
C GLU A 55 7.31 -20.05 8.95
N ASN A 56 8.37 -19.25 8.83
CA ASN A 56 8.46 -18.20 7.82
C ASN A 56 8.55 -18.75 6.40
N ARG A 57 9.15 -19.93 6.23
CA ARG A 57 9.24 -20.60 4.93
C ARG A 57 7.88 -21.12 4.49
N ASP A 58 7.12 -21.72 5.40
CA ASP A 58 5.76 -22.21 5.11
C ASP A 58 4.80 -21.05 4.79
N ALA A 59 4.98 -19.90 5.45
CA ALA A 59 4.17 -18.70 5.24
C ALA A 59 4.69 -17.76 4.14
N LEU A 60 5.81 -18.06 3.46
CA LEU A 60 6.51 -17.11 2.59
C LEU A 60 5.61 -16.52 1.48
N GLY A 61 4.74 -17.35 0.89
CA GLY A 61 3.79 -16.91 -0.14
C GLY A 61 2.78 -15.87 0.39
N ALA A 62 2.23 -16.10 1.59
CA ALA A 62 1.30 -15.17 2.24
C ALA A 62 2.01 -13.86 2.62
N ILE A 63 3.24 -13.95 3.14
CA ILE A 63 4.05 -12.79 3.49
C ILE A 63 4.34 -11.92 2.26
N LEU A 64 4.74 -12.53 1.13
CA LEU A 64 5.00 -11.80 -0.11
C LEU A 64 3.73 -11.13 -0.66
N ALA A 65 2.59 -11.83 -0.61
CA ALA A 65 1.31 -11.27 -1.03
C ALA A 65 0.87 -10.09 -0.15
N MET A 66 1.05 -10.20 1.17
CA MET A 66 0.79 -9.11 2.12
C MET A 66 1.67 -7.89 1.82
N VAL A 67 2.97 -8.08 1.65
CA VAL A 67 3.91 -6.98 1.35
C VAL A 67 3.52 -6.29 0.03
N ALA A 68 3.19 -7.06 -1.01
CA ALA A 68 2.81 -6.48 -2.30
C ALA A 68 1.48 -5.69 -2.27
N GLN A 69 0.56 -6.03 -1.37
CA GLN A 69 -0.78 -5.43 -1.35
C GLN A 69 -0.92 -4.28 -0.34
N ASP A 70 -0.38 -4.45 0.86
CA ASP A 70 -0.74 -3.60 2.00
C ASP A 70 0.42 -2.69 2.45
N PHE A 71 1.65 -2.93 2.00
CA PHE A 71 2.80 -2.14 2.46
C PHE A 71 2.97 -0.87 1.62
N PRO A 72 3.41 0.25 2.24
CA PRO A 72 3.80 1.44 1.50
C PRO A 72 4.87 1.13 0.44
N LEU A 73 4.69 1.64 -0.78
CA LEU A 73 5.59 1.39 -1.93
C LEU A 73 7.07 1.70 -1.64
N GLU A 74 7.34 2.68 -0.79
CA GLU A 74 8.69 3.14 -0.47
C GLU A 74 9.39 2.30 0.63
N CYS A 75 8.66 1.42 1.33
CA CYS A 75 9.22 0.61 2.42
C CYS A 75 9.75 -0.77 1.98
N TYR A 76 9.66 -1.08 0.68
CA TYR A 76 10.20 -2.30 0.09
C TYR A 76 10.90 -2.01 -1.25
N GLY A 77 11.83 -2.86 -1.68
CA GLY A 77 12.44 -2.82 -3.00
C GLY A 77 13.94 -3.07 -3.00
N ARG A 78 14.74 -2.13 -2.48
CA ARG A 78 16.22 -2.24 -2.45
C ARG A 78 16.74 -2.13 -1.02
N PRO A 79 17.86 -2.80 -0.66
CA PRO A 79 18.40 -2.77 0.70
C PRO A 79 18.62 -1.36 1.24
N GLU A 80 19.13 -0.44 0.42
CA GLU A 80 19.40 0.94 0.84
C GLU A 80 18.12 1.69 1.16
N ALA A 81 17.06 1.49 0.36
CA ALA A 81 15.75 2.10 0.60
C ALA A 81 15.11 1.55 1.88
N VAL A 82 15.20 0.24 2.10
CA VAL A 82 14.72 -0.43 3.33
C VAL A 82 15.48 0.10 4.56
N GLN A 83 16.79 0.28 4.48
CA GLN A 83 17.57 0.82 5.60
C GLN A 83 17.33 2.31 5.85
N GLN A 84 16.93 3.06 4.82
CA GLN A 84 16.66 4.50 4.91
C GLN A 84 15.20 4.83 5.20
N TRP A 85 14.29 3.84 5.17
CA TRP A 85 12.88 4.02 5.49
C TRP A 85 12.74 4.72 6.85
N GLN A 86 11.83 5.70 6.95
CA GLN A 86 11.64 6.51 8.16
C GLN A 86 10.26 6.29 8.80
N GLY A 87 9.58 5.22 8.42
CA GLY A 87 8.23 4.95 8.86
C GLY A 87 7.17 5.81 8.16
N LEU A 88 5.90 5.50 8.43
CA LEU A 88 4.79 6.35 8.03
C LEU A 88 4.85 7.69 8.80
N LYS A 89 5.25 8.74 8.09
CA LYS A 89 5.10 10.11 8.59
C LYS A 89 3.60 10.42 8.65
N HIS A 90 3.12 10.84 9.82
CA HIS A 90 1.81 11.47 9.87
C HIS A 90 1.94 12.77 9.06
N ALA A 91 1.27 12.83 7.91
CA ALA A 91 1.03 14.12 7.30
C ALA A 91 0.26 14.94 8.36
N PRO A 92 0.71 16.17 8.71
CA PRO A 92 -0.15 17.04 9.48
C PRO A 92 -1.50 17.13 8.75
N PRO A 93 -2.64 17.20 9.47
CA PRO A 93 -3.90 17.48 8.82
C PRO A 93 -3.69 18.71 7.94
N PHE A 94 -3.91 18.58 6.63
CA PHE A 94 -3.81 19.73 5.74
C PHE A 94 -4.95 20.67 6.15
N GLU A 95 -4.61 21.91 6.46
CA GLU A 95 -5.63 22.91 6.72
C GLU A 95 -6.34 23.18 5.40
N VAL A 96 -7.65 22.92 5.38
CA VAL A 96 -8.50 23.28 4.25
C VAL A 96 -8.59 24.81 4.27
N PRO A 97 -8.12 25.53 3.24
CA PRO A 97 -8.29 26.98 3.20
C PRO A 97 -9.78 27.32 3.25
N ASP A 98 -10.16 28.40 3.94
CA ASP A 98 -11.57 28.82 4.04
C ASP A 98 -12.25 28.97 2.66
N SER A 99 -11.46 29.26 1.62
CA SER A 99 -11.93 29.35 0.23
C SER A 99 -12.37 28.01 -0.36
N TRP A 100 -11.89 26.89 0.14
CA TRP A 100 -12.27 25.54 -0.30
C TRP A 100 -13.53 25.04 0.42
N THR A 101 -13.81 25.56 1.62
CA THR A 101 -15.01 25.20 2.39
C THR A 101 -16.28 25.57 1.62
N ALA A 102 -16.30 26.75 0.99
CA ALA A 102 -17.37 27.18 0.10
C ALA A 102 -17.53 26.23 -1.12
N THR A 103 -16.42 25.87 -1.76
CA THR A 103 -16.43 24.94 -2.92
C THR A 103 -16.90 23.55 -2.53
N VAL A 104 -16.54 23.05 -1.34
CA VAL A 104 -16.98 21.75 -0.83
C VAL A 104 -18.47 21.75 -0.47
N GLU A 105 -18.98 22.84 0.11
CA GLU A 105 -20.43 23.01 0.34
C GLU A 105 -21.21 23.10 -0.97
N GLU A 106 -20.67 23.79 -1.97
CA GLU A 106 -21.28 23.90 -3.29
C GLU A 106 -21.32 22.54 -3.99
N LEU A 107 -20.22 21.78 -4.02
CA LEU A 107 -20.18 20.43 -4.56
C LEU A 107 -21.10 19.45 -3.80
N ARG A 108 -21.25 19.60 -2.47
CA ARG A 108 -22.21 18.81 -1.69
C ARG A 108 -23.66 19.14 -2.03
N ARG A 109 -23.95 20.42 -2.31
CA ARG A 109 -25.29 20.89 -2.70
C ARG A 109 -25.64 20.46 -4.12
N GLU A 110 -24.68 20.50 -5.03
CA GLU A 110 -24.86 20.10 -6.44
C GLU A 110 -25.00 18.59 -6.60
N GLY A 111 -24.47 17.81 -5.65
CA GLY A 111 -24.46 16.35 -5.73
C GLY A 111 -23.53 15.84 -6.84
N PRO A 112 -23.35 14.53 -6.97
CA PRO A 112 -22.48 13.97 -8.00
C PRO A 112 -23.07 14.25 -9.39
N GLN A 113 -22.39 15.10 -10.17
CA GLN A 113 -22.69 15.28 -11.58
C GLN A 113 -22.09 14.12 -12.38
N TYR A 114 -22.91 13.13 -12.70
CA TYR A 114 -22.54 12.12 -13.67
C TYR A 114 -22.75 12.70 -15.07
N GLY A 115 -21.66 12.87 -15.83
CA GLY A 115 -21.76 13.28 -17.23
C GLY A 115 -22.62 12.30 -18.02
N GLU A 116 -23.61 12.81 -18.74
CA GLU A 116 -24.38 12.01 -19.69
C GLU A 116 -23.42 11.54 -20.80
N LEU A 117 -23.32 10.23 -21.00
CA LEU A 117 -22.67 9.64 -22.17
C LEU A 117 -23.46 10.09 -23.41
N GLU A 118 -22.93 11.08 -24.12
CA GLU A 118 -23.31 11.44 -25.49
C GLU A 118 -23.35 10.16 -26.34
N ARG A 119 -24.54 9.58 -26.51
CA ARG A 119 -24.78 8.58 -27.55
C ARG A 119 -24.87 9.33 -28.86
N ASP A 120 -23.72 9.50 -29.50
CA ASP A 120 -23.66 9.98 -30.87
C ASP A 120 -24.50 9.08 -31.78
N LYS A 121 -25.70 9.57 -32.08
CA LYS A 121 -26.48 9.15 -33.24
C LYS A 121 -25.86 9.82 -34.47
N GLN A 122 -24.98 9.11 -35.17
CA GLN A 122 -24.78 9.34 -36.60
C GLN A 122 -24.90 8.02 -37.36
N SER A 123 -26.16 7.59 -37.55
CA SER A 123 -26.54 6.92 -38.79
C SER A 123 -26.72 8.00 -39.86
N ALA A 124 -25.79 8.08 -40.83
CA ALA A 124 -26.06 8.37 -42.24
C ALA A 124 -24.76 8.73 -42.98
N ALA A 125 -24.16 7.76 -43.68
CA ALA A 125 -23.53 7.94 -44.98
C ALA A 125 -23.02 6.58 -45.49
N GLY A 126 -23.96 5.74 -45.94
CA GLY A 126 -23.63 4.71 -46.91
C GLY A 126 -23.74 5.29 -48.32
N THR A 127 -22.86 4.84 -49.23
CA THR A 127 -22.77 5.13 -50.68
C THR A 127 -22.16 6.51 -51.02
N VAL A 128 -21.18 6.69 -51.91
CA VAL A 128 -20.83 6.03 -53.19
C VAL A 128 -19.32 6.26 -53.49
N HIS A 129 -18.59 5.22 -53.91
CA HIS A 129 -17.83 5.19 -55.18
C HIS A 129 -17.38 3.77 -55.51
#